data_AF-A0A662RNV9-F1
#
_entry.id   AF-A0A662RNV9-F1
#
_cell.length_a   1.000
_cell.length_b   1.000
_cell.length_c   1.000
_cell.angle_alpha   90.00
_cell.angle_beta   90.00
_cell.angle_gamma   90.00
#
_symmetry.space_group_name_H-M   'P 1'
#
loop_
_entity.id
_entity.type
_entity.pdbx_description
1 polymer ?
#
loop_
_entity_poly.entity_id
_entity_poly.type
_entity_poly.pdbx_seq_one_letter_code
_entity_poly.pdbx_strand_id
1 'polypeptide(L)'
;MDEDQVARSAQLALLLEVSAYPKPGNVDRTHDFIDTSYEQFLASSVAVYPVLREAAMRKGRGVGELIRKGVEESVKWQHGGNTHFGALLLLIPLAMAAGASDSCATPVLKYRASEIMQNTDVEDAIELYRAFPVAKVKVRRDVAELDVMNEASLEEIRNKQLSLFDILTISAPYDLISRELVGGFEKTFRYAALIADFIRD
;
A
#
# COMPACT_ATOMS: atom_id res chain seq x y z
N MET A 1 14.53 -5.27 -12.00
CA MET A 1 14.19 -6.69 -11.72
C MET A 1 13.14 -7.16 -12.71
N ASP A 2 13.03 -8.46 -12.97
CA ASP A 2 11.91 -9.03 -13.74
C ASP A 2 10.57 -8.70 -13.06
N GLU A 3 9.56 -8.26 -13.82
CA GLU A 3 8.29 -7.78 -13.25
C GLU A 3 7.51 -8.89 -12.53
N ASP A 4 7.62 -10.13 -13.00
CA ASP A 4 6.99 -11.28 -12.36
C ASP A 4 7.72 -11.62 -11.06
N GLN A 5 9.04 -11.50 -11.00
CA GLN A 5 9.79 -11.63 -9.74
C GLN A 5 9.34 -10.61 -8.70
N VAL A 6 9.21 -9.32 -9.07
CA VAL A 6 8.75 -8.27 -8.15
C VAL A 6 7.33 -8.56 -7.66
N ALA A 7 6.42 -8.91 -8.57
CA ALA A 7 5.03 -9.21 -8.23
C ALA A 7 4.91 -10.43 -7.29
N ARG A 8 5.67 -11.51 -7.54
CA ARG A 8 5.71 -12.69 -6.67
C ARG A 8 6.27 -12.37 -5.30
N SER A 9 7.31 -11.55 -5.20
CA SER A 9 7.86 -11.11 -3.91
C SER A 9 6.84 -10.28 -3.12
N ALA A 10 6.15 -9.33 -3.76
CA ALA A 10 5.11 -8.54 -3.12
C ALA A 10 3.89 -9.39 -2.70
N GLN A 11 3.46 -10.33 -3.55
CA GLN A 11 2.39 -11.28 -3.19
C GLN A 11 2.79 -12.18 -2.02
N LEU A 12 4.03 -12.69 -1.99
CA LEU A 12 4.53 -13.47 -0.87
C LEU A 12 4.50 -12.65 0.43
N ALA A 13 4.84 -11.36 0.38
CA ALA A 13 4.76 -10.48 1.54
C ALA A 13 3.32 -10.39 2.09
N LEU A 14 2.30 -10.28 1.23
CA LEU A 14 0.88 -10.28 1.64
C LEU A 14 0.45 -11.61 2.28
N LEU A 15 0.89 -12.73 1.71
CA LEU A 15 0.61 -14.06 2.26
C LEU A 15 1.26 -14.26 3.64
N LEU A 16 2.50 -13.80 3.80
CA LEU A 16 3.21 -13.85 5.08
C LEU A 16 2.55 -12.95 6.12
N GLU A 17 2.01 -11.80 5.71
CA GLU A 17 1.32 -10.85 6.58
C GLU A 17 0.12 -11.47 7.31
N VAL A 18 -0.68 -12.29 6.62
CA VAL A 18 -1.83 -12.98 7.23
C VAL A 18 -1.43 -14.31 7.89
N SER A 19 -0.34 -14.94 7.43
CA SER A 19 0.16 -16.20 7.99
C SER A 19 0.90 -16.04 9.32
N ALA A 20 1.34 -14.83 9.66
CA ALA A 20 2.08 -14.55 10.88
C ALA A 20 1.22 -14.76 12.13
N TYR A 21 1.81 -15.37 13.18
CA TYR A 21 1.17 -15.53 14.48
C TYR A 21 2.21 -15.37 15.61
N PRO A 22 1.88 -14.63 16.69
CA PRO A 22 0.68 -13.81 16.87
C PRO A 22 0.72 -12.49 16.08
N LYS A 23 -0.40 -12.05 15.51
CA LYS A 23 -0.50 -10.73 14.84
C LYS A 23 -1.26 -9.74 15.73
N PRO A 24 -0.71 -8.55 16.04
CA PRO A 24 -1.41 -7.56 16.85
C PRO A 24 -2.64 -6.98 16.12
N GLY A 25 -3.83 -7.19 16.69
CA GLY A 25 -5.04 -6.39 16.38
C GLY A 25 -5.61 -6.52 14.96
N ASN A 26 -5.25 -7.55 14.20
CA ASN A 26 -5.80 -7.83 12.88
C ASN A 26 -6.07 -9.34 12.67
N VAL A 27 -6.70 -9.71 11.55
CA VAL A 27 -6.88 -11.12 11.15
C VAL A 27 -5.53 -11.82 11.04
N ASP A 28 -5.44 -13.00 11.64
CA ASP A 28 -4.31 -13.92 11.50
C ASP A 28 -4.77 -15.35 11.30
N ARG A 29 -3.81 -16.28 11.17
CA ARG A 29 -4.05 -17.70 10.94
C ARG A 29 -5.01 -18.37 11.94
N THR A 30 -5.15 -17.80 13.14
CA THR A 30 -5.91 -18.37 14.25
C THR A 30 -7.05 -17.47 14.73
N HIS A 31 -7.20 -16.28 14.16
CA HIS A 31 -8.15 -15.27 14.62
C HIS A 31 -8.76 -14.49 13.45
N ASP A 32 -10.07 -14.64 13.27
CA ASP A 32 -10.87 -13.90 12.29
C ASP A 32 -11.58 -12.68 12.94
N PHE A 33 -11.96 -11.71 12.12
CA PHE A 33 -12.95 -10.69 12.46
C PHE A 33 -14.35 -11.09 12.00
N ILE A 34 -15.36 -10.38 12.51
CA ILE A 34 -16.80 -10.62 12.21
C ILE A 34 -17.05 -10.74 10.70
N ASP A 35 -16.45 -9.85 9.91
CA ASP A 35 -16.68 -9.76 8.47
C ASP A 35 -15.48 -10.22 7.63
N THR A 36 -14.33 -10.55 8.24
CA THR A 36 -13.08 -10.79 7.51
C THR A 36 -12.30 -11.95 8.12
N SER A 37 -12.00 -12.96 7.31
CA SER A 37 -11.32 -14.20 7.65
C SER A 37 -9.99 -14.36 6.92
N TYR A 38 -9.17 -15.29 7.42
CA TYR A 38 -7.91 -15.68 6.83
C TYR A 38 -8.01 -16.02 5.32
N GLU A 39 -9.06 -16.73 4.89
CA GLU A 39 -9.26 -17.13 3.49
C GLU A 39 -9.52 -15.93 2.57
N GLN A 40 -10.15 -14.87 3.07
CA GLN A 40 -10.36 -13.66 2.28
C GLN A 40 -9.05 -12.89 2.09
N PHE A 41 -8.15 -12.90 3.08
CA PHE A 41 -6.77 -12.41 2.91
C PHE A 41 -6.01 -13.25 1.87
N LEU A 42 -6.12 -14.57 1.90
CA LEU A 42 -5.50 -15.43 0.87
C LEU A 42 -6.04 -15.14 -0.54
N ALA A 43 -7.36 -15.09 -0.69
CA ALA A 43 -8.01 -14.81 -1.97
C ALA A 43 -7.59 -13.44 -2.53
N SER A 44 -7.57 -12.41 -1.68
CA SER A 44 -7.14 -11.07 -2.11
C SER A 44 -5.65 -10.97 -2.39
N SER A 45 -4.78 -11.67 -1.67
CA SER A 45 -3.35 -11.77 -1.98
C SER A 45 -3.10 -12.34 -3.39
N VAL A 46 -3.88 -13.34 -3.80
CA VAL A 46 -3.82 -13.90 -5.15
C VAL A 46 -4.34 -12.90 -6.18
N ALA A 47 -5.49 -12.28 -5.90
CA ALA A 47 -6.18 -11.38 -6.81
C ALA A 47 -5.33 -10.17 -7.25
N VAL A 48 -4.54 -9.59 -6.35
CA VAL A 48 -3.78 -8.36 -6.63
C VAL A 48 -2.50 -8.57 -7.45
N TYR A 49 -2.13 -9.82 -7.78
CA TYR A 49 -0.94 -10.13 -8.58
C TYR A 49 -0.82 -9.31 -9.87
N PRO A 50 -1.86 -9.20 -10.72
CA PRO A 50 -1.75 -8.47 -11.98
C PRO A 50 -1.43 -6.99 -11.75
N VAL A 51 -1.95 -6.40 -10.67
CA VAL A 51 -1.71 -5.00 -10.31
C VAL A 51 -0.28 -4.79 -9.79
N LEU A 52 0.24 -5.71 -8.98
CA LEU A 52 1.64 -5.68 -8.51
C LEU A 52 2.62 -5.82 -9.69
N ARG A 53 2.28 -6.67 -10.66
CA ARG A 53 3.05 -6.83 -11.90
C ARG A 53 3.00 -5.57 -12.75
N GLU A 54 1.81 -4.98 -12.91
CA GLU A 54 1.65 -3.69 -13.61
C GLU A 54 2.49 -2.59 -12.94
N ALA A 55 2.48 -2.52 -11.60
CA ALA A 55 3.30 -1.58 -10.83
C ALA A 55 4.80 -1.73 -11.15
N ALA A 56 5.32 -2.96 -11.18
CA ALA A 56 6.71 -3.22 -11.55
C ALA A 56 7.07 -2.83 -13.00
N MET A 57 6.09 -2.71 -13.89
CA MET A 57 6.32 -2.27 -15.28
C MET A 57 6.27 -0.74 -15.43
N ARG A 58 5.71 -0.01 -14.47
CA ARG A 58 5.55 1.46 -14.56
C ARG A 58 6.83 2.20 -14.20
N LYS A 59 7.07 3.31 -14.91
CA LYS A 59 8.20 4.23 -14.67
C LYS A 59 7.87 5.31 -13.64
N GLY A 60 7.40 4.91 -12.45
CA GLY A 60 7.27 5.83 -11.31
C GLY A 60 6.06 6.76 -11.28
N ARG A 61 5.01 6.55 -12.11
CA ARG A 61 3.78 7.37 -12.10
C ARG A 61 2.50 6.55 -11.91
N GLY A 62 1.45 7.19 -11.41
CA GLY A 62 0.11 6.59 -11.23
C GLY A 62 0.06 5.64 -10.05
N VAL A 63 0.66 6.05 -8.93
CA VAL A 63 0.65 5.32 -7.66
C VAL A 63 -0.80 5.18 -7.16
N GLY A 64 -1.57 6.27 -7.17
CA GLY A 64 -2.95 6.28 -6.70
C GLY A 64 -3.85 5.36 -7.52
N GLU A 65 -3.71 5.40 -8.85
CA GLU A 65 -4.47 4.54 -9.77
C GLU A 65 -4.19 3.05 -9.50
N LEU A 66 -2.92 2.68 -9.32
CA LEU A 66 -2.52 1.30 -9.03
C LEU A 66 -3.03 0.84 -7.67
N ILE A 67 -3.03 1.71 -6.65
CA ILE A 67 -3.64 1.39 -5.35
C ILE A 67 -5.13 1.13 -5.51
N ARG A 68 -5.87 2.01 -6.21
CA ARG A 68 -7.31 1.82 -6.46
C ARG A 68 -7.58 0.52 -7.21
N LYS A 69 -6.83 0.22 -8.28
CA LYS A 69 -6.93 -1.05 -9.02
C LYS A 69 -6.69 -2.26 -8.10
N GLY A 70 -5.69 -2.20 -7.24
CA GLY A 70 -5.41 -3.28 -6.28
C GLY A 70 -6.56 -3.52 -5.30
N VAL A 71 -7.17 -2.44 -4.82
CA VAL A 71 -8.36 -2.50 -3.96
C VAL A 71 -9.55 -3.11 -4.70
N GLU A 72 -9.82 -2.67 -5.92
CA GLU A 72 -10.92 -3.18 -6.74
C GLU A 72 -10.74 -4.67 -7.07
N GLU A 73 -9.53 -5.09 -7.44
CA GLU A 73 -9.23 -6.51 -7.69
C GLU A 73 -9.37 -7.36 -6.43
N SER A 74 -8.91 -6.87 -5.27
CA SER A 74 -9.12 -7.54 -4.00
C SER A 74 -10.62 -7.79 -3.75
N VAL A 75 -11.45 -6.74 -3.84
CA VAL A 75 -12.89 -6.83 -3.53
C VAL A 75 -13.67 -7.65 -4.56
N LYS A 76 -13.19 -7.79 -5.81
CA LYS A 76 -13.82 -8.70 -6.80
C LYS A 76 -13.71 -10.17 -6.42
N TRP A 77 -12.67 -10.55 -5.67
CA TRP A 77 -12.37 -11.95 -5.33
C TRP A 77 -12.82 -12.36 -3.93
N GLN A 78 -13.22 -11.41 -3.08
CA GLN A 78 -13.68 -11.67 -1.72
C GLN A 78 -14.64 -10.59 -1.22
N HIS A 79 -15.50 -10.93 -0.26
CA HIS A 79 -16.57 -10.06 0.25
C HIS A 79 -16.35 -9.55 1.69
N GLY A 80 -15.21 -9.86 2.30
CA GLY A 80 -14.84 -9.48 3.66
C GLY A 80 -14.29 -8.05 3.84
N GLY A 81 -14.38 -7.19 2.82
CA GLY A 81 -14.00 -5.78 2.92
C GLY A 81 -12.49 -5.57 2.89
N ASN A 82 -11.96 -4.82 3.87
CA ASN A 82 -10.55 -4.43 3.89
C ASN A 82 -9.65 -5.60 4.34
N THR A 83 -8.86 -6.13 3.40
CA THR A 83 -7.79 -7.10 3.70
C THR A 83 -6.44 -6.40 3.71
N HIS A 84 -6.01 -5.87 2.56
CA HIS A 84 -4.64 -5.42 2.32
C HIS A 84 -4.51 -3.95 1.92
N PHE A 85 -5.49 -3.07 2.21
CA PHE A 85 -5.41 -1.66 1.78
C PHE A 85 -4.11 -0.98 2.21
N GLY A 86 -3.75 -1.10 3.48
CA GLY A 86 -2.53 -0.53 4.02
C GLY A 86 -1.26 -1.16 3.47
N ALA A 87 -1.28 -2.45 3.17
CA ALA A 87 -0.16 -3.14 2.56
C ALA A 87 0.03 -2.72 1.09
N LEU A 88 -1.05 -2.55 0.32
CA LEU A 88 -1.00 -2.06 -1.06
C LEU A 88 -0.43 -0.64 -1.12
N LEU A 89 -0.81 0.23 -0.19
CA LEU A 89 -0.25 1.58 -0.05
C LEU A 89 1.30 1.55 0.02
N LEU A 90 1.87 0.62 0.78
CA LEU A 90 3.33 0.46 0.91
C LEU A 90 3.95 -0.28 -0.28
N LEU A 91 3.31 -1.35 -0.76
CA LEU A 91 3.90 -2.25 -1.76
C LEU A 91 3.92 -1.67 -3.17
N ILE A 92 2.94 -0.87 -3.56
CA ILE A 92 2.88 -0.30 -4.91
C ILE A 92 4.11 0.57 -5.23
N PRO A 93 4.47 1.60 -4.44
CA PRO A 93 5.68 2.38 -4.71
C PRO A 93 6.96 1.54 -4.61
N LEU A 94 7.02 0.53 -3.74
CA LEU A 94 8.17 -0.39 -3.65
C LEU A 94 8.29 -1.27 -4.90
N ALA A 95 7.18 -1.78 -5.43
CA ALA A 95 7.15 -2.60 -6.64
C ALA A 95 7.58 -1.76 -7.86
N MET A 96 7.07 -0.53 -7.98
CA MET A 96 7.49 0.42 -9.02
C MET A 96 8.98 0.71 -8.93
N ALA A 97 9.51 0.95 -7.72
CA ALA A 97 10.93 1.19 -7.51
C ALA A 97 11.80 -0.03 -7.90
N ALA A 98 11.37 -1.24 -7.55
CA ALA A 98 12.09 -2.48 -7.85
C ALA A 98 12.10 -2.80 -9.35
N GLY A 99 10.97 -2.56 -10.02
CA GLY A 99 10.84 -2.70 -11.46
C GLY A 99 11.71 -1.70 -12.24
N ALA A 100 11.77 -0.45 -11.78
CA ALA A 100 12.59 0.60 -12.38
C ALA A 100 14.09 0.52 -12.05
N SER A 101 14.52 -0.43 -11.22
CA SER A 101 15.90 -0.56 -10.78
C SER A 101 16.64 -1.70 -11.48
N ASP A 102 17.81 -1.38 -12.03
CA ASP A 102 18.79 -2.36 -12.54
C ASP A 102 19.55 -3.08 -11.41
N SER A 103 19.48 -2.53 -10.19
CA SER A 103 20.15 -3.06 -8.99
C SER A 103 19.14 -3.25 -7.86
N CYS A 104 19.19 -4.42 -7.22
CA CYS A 104 18.40 -4.72 -6.02
C CYS A 104 19.06 -4.20 -4.73
N ALA A 105 20.11 -3.36 -4.84
CA ALA A 105 20.78 -2.81 -3.67
C ALA A 105 19.77 -2.00 -2.83
N THR A 106 19.64 -2.37 -1.56
CA THR A 106 18.69 -1.80 -0.61
C THR A 106 18.68 -0.26 -0.58
N PRO A 107 19.83 0.45 -0.60
CA PRO A 107 19.82 1.91 -0.61
C PRO A 107 19.19 2.52 -1.88
N VAL A 108 19.41 1.89 -3.04
CA VAL A 108 18.87 2.36 -4.33
C VAL A 108 17.36 2.19 -4.36
N LEU A 109 16.86 1.03 -3.91
CA LEU A 109 15.42 0.76 -3.86
C LEU A 109 14.70 1.75 -2.93
N LYS A 110 15.27 2.01 -1.74
CA LYS A 110 14.73 2.96 -0.77
C LYS A 110 14.66 4.38 -1.31
N TYR A 111 15.76 4.85 -1.92
CA TYR A 111 15.80 6.18 -2.54
C TYR A 111 14.72 6.30 -3.62
N ARG A 112 14.62 5.33 -4.53
CA ARG A 112 13.64 5.36 -5.62
C ARG A 112 12.20 5.28 -5.14
N ALA A 113 11.89 4.45 -4.15
CA ALA A 113 10.54 4.39 -3.59
C ALA A 113 10.16 5.73 -2.94
N SER A 114 11.12 6.38 -2.27
CA SER A 114 10.93 7.72 -1.68
C SER A 114 10.72 8.79 -2.76
N GLU A 115 11.52 8.75 -3.83
CA GLU A 115 11.40 9.64 -4.99
C GLU A 115 10.06 9.48 -5.71
N ILE A 116 9.56 8.24 -5.86
CA ILE A 116 8.24 7.98 -6.44
C ILE A 116 7.15 8.64 -5.59
N MET A 117 7.20 8.48 -4.26
CA MET A 117 6.22 9.11 -3.38
C MET A 117 6.28 10.63 -3.45
N GLN A 118 7.47 11.23 -3.41
CA GLN A 118 7.66 12.69 -3.52
C GLN A 118 7.18 13.28 -4.85
N ASN A 119 7.16 12.48 -5.91
CA ASN A 119 6.71 12.89 -7.24
C ASN A 119 5.25 12.51 -7.56
N THR A 120 4.49 12.05 -6.56
CA THR A 120 3.05 11.85 -6.73
C THR A 120 2.35 13.17 -6.99
N ASP A 121 1.19 13.13 -7.65
CA ASP A 121 0.45 14.31 -8.05
C ASP A 121 -0.99 14.35 -7.47
N VAL A 122 -1.76 15.34 -7.92
CA VAL A 122 -3.15 15.55 -7.50
C VAL A 122 -4.05 14.40 -7.95
N GLU A 123 -3.79 13.80 -9.12
CA GLU A 123 -4.59 12.67 -9.59
C GLU A 123 -4.27 11.41 -8.79
N ASP A 124 -3.02 11.21 -8.35
CA ASP A 124 -2.70 10.15 -7.40
C ASP A 124 -3.50 10.29 -6.08
N ALA A 125 -3.66 11.52 -5.58
CA ALA A 125 -4.49 11.78 -4.41
C ALA A 125 -5.96 11.46 -4.67
N ILE A 126 -6.53 11.93 -5.78
CA ILE A 126 -7.92 11.68 -6.16
C ILE A 126 -8.19 10.18 -6.32
N GLU A 127 -7.31 9.45 -6.98
CA GLU A 127 -7.43 8.00 -7.16
C GLU A 127 -7.38 7.25 -5.83
N LEU A 128 -6.55 7.68 -4.88
CA LEU A 128 -6.57 7.12 -3.53
C LEU A 128 -7.91 7.41 -2.83
N TYR A 129 -8.43 8.63 -2.94
CA TYR A 129 -9.73 8.99 -2.34
C TYR A 129 -10.88 8.14 -2.90
N ARG A 130 -10.85 7.86 -4.21
CA ARG A 130 -11.80 6.95 -4.87
C ARG A 130 -11.69 5.51 -4.37
N ALA A 131 -10.54 5.10 -3.84
CA ALA A 131 -10.35 3.74 -3.32
C ALA A 131 -10.96 3.52 -1.92
N PHE A 132 -11.09 4.56 -1.07
CA PHE A 132 -11.55 4.40 0.31
C PHE A 132 -12.96 3.78 0.44
N PRO A 133 -13.99 4.22 -0.33
CA PRO A 133 -15.32 3.63 -0.25
C PRO A 133 -15.34 2.15 -0.64
N VAL A 134 -14.54 1.78 -1.66
CA VAL A 134 -14.44 0.39 -2.15
C VAL A 134 -13.73 -0.49 -1.12
N ALA A 135 -12.65 0.00 -0.54
CA ALA A 135 -11.87 -0.74 0.46
C ALA A 135 -12.61 -0.93 1.80
N LYS A 136 -13.69 -0.17 2.07
CA LYS A 136 -14.40 -0.16 3.37
C LYS A 136 -13.43 0.08 4.54
N VAL A 137 -12.45 0.96 4.36
CA VAL A 137 -11.44 1.27 5.39
C VAL A 137 -12.13 1.93 6.58
N LYS A 138 -11.85 1.44 7.79
CA LYS A 138 -12.26 2.11 9.02
C LYS A 138 -11.34 3.30 9.25
N VAL A 139 -11.70 4.47 8.72
CA VAL A 139 -10.97 5.71 8.97
C VAL A 139 -11.47 6.35 10.27
N ARG A 140 -10.57 7.02 11.00
CA ARG A 140 -10.95 7.80 12.18
C ARG A 140 -11.94 8.88 11.74
N ARG A 141 -13.14 8.87 12.34
CA ARG A 141 -14.23 9.80 12.00
C ARG A 141 -14.01 11.24 12.51
N ASP A 142 -13.00 11.45 13.34
CA ASP A 142 -12.73 12.73 14.01
C ASP A 142 -11.67 13.58 13.29
N VAL A 143 -11.32 13.26 12.04
CA VAL A 143 -10.38 14.05 11.24
C VAL A 143 -11.18 15.08 10.44
N ALA A 144 -11.10 16.35 10.86
CA ALA A 144 -11.87 17.45 10.24
C ALA A 144 -11.34 17.89 8.88
N GLU A 145 -10.05 17.65 8.59
CA GLU A 145 -9.41 18.05 7.34
C GLU A 145 -9.39 16.87 6.35
N LEU A 146 -9.99 17.09 5.17
CA LEU A 146 -10.01 16.14 4.05
C LEU A 146 -10.60 14.77 4.39
N ASP A 147 -11.78 14.78 5.01
CA ASP A 147 -12.56 13.56 5.30
C ASP A 147 -12.73 12.71 4.05
N VAL A 148 -12.22 11.48 4.10
CA VAL A 148 -12.25 10.52 2.99
C VAL A 148 -13.66 10.10 2.59
N MET A 149 -14.65 10.32 3.45
CA MET A 149 -16.05 10.00 3.21
C MET A 149 -16.83 11.17 2.60
N ASN A 150 -16.21 12.35 2.45
CA ASN A 150 -16.86 13.55 1.94
C ASN A 150 -16.42 13.82 0.49
N GLU A 151 -17.37 13.88 -0.45
CA GLU A 151 -17.10 14.22 -1.85
C GLU A 151 -16.50 15.63 -2.01
N ALA A 152 -16.81 16.56 -1.10
CA ALA A 152 -16.22 17.89 -1.09
C ALA A 152 -14.69 17.85 -0.92
N SER A 153 -14.14 16.80 -0.30
CA SER A 153 -12.69 16.61 -0.17
C SER A 153 -12.01 16.47 -1.53
N LEU A 154 -12.68 15.88 -2.55
CA LEU A 154 -12.12 15.80 -3.90
C LEU A 154 -12.00 17.17 -4.57
N GLU A 155 -12.98 18.04 -4.36
CA GLU A 155 -12.92 19.42 -4.85
C GLU A 155 -11.85 20.22 -4.11
N GLU A 156 -11.76 20.04 -2.79
CA GLU A 156 -10.73 20.68 -1.97
C GLU A 156 -9.32 20.29 -2.40
N ILE A 157 -9.06 18.99 -2.64
CA ILE A 157 -7.79 18.48 -3.15
C ILE A 157 -7.41 19.16 -4.47
N ARG A 158 -8.36 19.25 -5.41
CA ARG A 158 -8.13 19.93 -6.69
C ARG A 158 -7.87 21.43 -6.51
N ASN A 159 -8.66 22.10 -5.69
CA ASN A 159 -8.56 23.54 -5.50
C ASN A 159 -7.25 23.93 -4.81
N LYS A 160 -6.80 23.13 -3.84
CA LYS A 160 -5.53 23.33 -3.12
C LYS A 160 -4.32 22.72 -3.84
N GLN A 161 -4.52 22.00 -4.95
CA GLN A 161 -3.47 21.31 -5.71
C GLN A 161 -2.62 20.37 -4.83
N LEU A 162 -3.28 19.61 -3.95
CA LEU A 162 -2.60 18.70 -3.02
C LEU A 162 -2.23 17.39 -3.72
N SER A 163 -0.94 17.05 -3.71
CA SER A 163 -0.46 15.75 -4.16
C SER A 163 -0.79 14.64 -3.15
N LEU A 164 -0.67 13.38 -3.56
CA LEU A 164 -0.78 12.26 -2.61
C LEU A 164 0.25 12.38 -1.47
N PHE A 165 1.47 12.84 -1.76
CA PHE A 165 2.48 13.09 -0.74
C PHE A 165 2.03 14.15 0.29
N ASP A 166 1.41 15.24 -0.16
CA ASP A 166 0.92 16.30 0.72
C ASP A 166 -0.18 15.78 1.65
N ILE A 167 -1.14 15.02 1.09
CA ILE A 167 -2.21 14.38 1.87
C ILE A 167 -1.64 13.47 2.96
N LEU A 168 -0.71 12.59 2.60
CA LEU A 168 -0.11 11.67 3.56
C LEU A 168 0.78 12.39 4.57
N THR A 169 1.29 13.57 4.24
CA THR A 169 2.05 14.41 5.18
C THR A 169 1.15 14.95 6.29
N ILE A 170 -0.10 15.32 5.96
CA ILE A 170 -1.11 15.75 6.94
C ILE A 170 -1.43 14.61 7.92
N SER A 171 -1.53 13.36 7.45
CA SER A 171 -1.87 12.20 8.28
C SER A 171 -0.70 11.54 9.00
N ALA A 172 0.55 11.78 8.59
CA ALA A 172 1.76 11.17 9.16
C ALA A 172 1.92 11.28 10.70
N PRO A 173 1.46 12.34 11.40
CA PRO A 173 1.53 12.41 12.86
C PRO A 173 0.75 11.30 13.57
N TYR A 174 -0.36 10.81 12.99
CA TYR A 174 -1.27 9.86 13.64
C TYR A 174 -1.51 8.56 12.86
N ASP A 175 -1.01 8.44 11.63
CA ASP A 175 -1.08 7.22 10.82
C ASP A 175 0.32 6.68 10.49
N LEU A 176 0.56 5.40 10.82
CA LEU A 176 1.88 4.78 10.67
C LEU A 176 2.25 4.52 9.21
N ILE A 177 1.28 4.20 8.35
CA ILE A 177 1.53 3.95 6.93
C ILE A 177 1.89 5.26 6.24
N SER A 178 1.11 6.31 6.50
CA SER A 178 1.38 7.67 6.01
C SER A 178 2.76 8.14 6.43
N ARG A 179 3.14 7.92 7.70
CA ARG A 179 4.47 8.25 8.21
C ARG A 179 5.59 7.51 7.47
N GLU A 180 5.42 6.22 7.17
CA GLU A 180 6.41 5.47 6.40
C GLU A 180 6.52 5.97 4.95
N LEU A 181 5.39 6.25 4.31
CA LEU A 181 5.35 6.70 2.92
C LEU A 181 6.03 8.07 2.73
N VAL A 182 5.80 9.01 3.64
CA VAL A 182 6.43 10.34 3.57
C VAL A 182 7.83 10.37 4.18
N GLY A 183 8.10 9.45 5.11
CA GLY A 183 9.38 9.32 5.81
C GLY A 183 10.43 8.50 5.06
N GLY A 184 10.14 8.02 3.86
CA GLY A 184 11.10 7.28 3.03
C GLY A 184 11.33 5.82 3.46
N PHE A 185 10.30 5.17 4.00
CA PHE A 185 10.28 3.72 4.28
C PHE A 185 11.33 3.25 5.31
N GLU A 186 11.74 4.10 6.25
CA GLU A 186 12.77 3.79 7.24
C GLU A 186 12.54 2.48 7.99
N LYS A 187 11.33 2.24 8.51
CA LYS A 187 11.06 1.00 9.25
C LYS A 187 11.03 -0.19 8.30
N THR A 188 10.40 -0.06 7.14
CA THR A 188 10.33 -1.13 6.14
C THR A 188 11.72 -1.64 5.80
N PHE A 189 12.65 -0.74 5.49
CA PHE A 189 14.02 -1.14 5.14
C PHE A 189 14.84 -1.62 6.34
N ARG A 190 14.62 -1.06 7.53
CA ARG A 190 15.24 -1.58 8.76
C ARG A 190 14.83 -3.02 9.03
N TYR A 191 13.54 -3.34 8.96
CA TYR A 191 13.06 -4.70 9.20
C TYR A 191 13.43 -5.66 8.06
N ALA A 192 13.51 -5.19 6.82
CA ALA A 192 14.03 -6.00 5.72
C ALA A 192 15.49 -6.45 5.97
N ALA A 193 16.34 -5.57 6.51
CA ALA A 193 17.71 -5.94 6.91
C ALA A 193 17.72 -6.98 8.04
N LEU A 194 16.91 -6.78 9.09
CA LEU A 194 16.81 -7.75 10.20
C LEU A 194 16.34 -9.13 9.73
N ILE A 195 15.36 -9.20 8.82
CA ILE A 195 14.89 -10.46 8.25
C ILE A 195 15.98 -11.11 7.40
N ALA A 196 16.71 -10.32 6.60
CA ALA A 196 17.80 -10.83 5.77
C ALA A 196 18.95 -11.40 6.61
N ASP A 197 19.27 -10.79 7.75
CA ASP A 197 20.25 -11.30 8.70
C ASP A 197 19.75 -12.58 9.38
N PHE A 198 18.49 -12.59 9.84
CA PHE A 198 17.88 -13.77 10.47
C PHE A 198 17.83 -15.02 9.56
N ILE A 199 17.64 -14.86 8.25
CA ILE A 199 17.59 -15.99 7.30
C ILE A 199 18.99 -16.53 6.97
N ARG A 200 20.05 -15.76 7.20
CA ARG A 200 21.44 -16.18 6.94
C ARG A 200 22.02 -17.05 8.06
N ASP A 201 21.42 -16.99 9.24
CA ASP A 201 21.73 -17.83 10.40
C ASP A 201 20.95 -19.15 10.37
#